data_AF-A0A373W4G1-F1
#
_entry.id   AF-A0A373W4G1-F1
#
_cell.length_a   1.000
_cell.length_b   1.000
_cell.length_c   1.000
_cell.angle_alpha   90.00
_cell.angle_beta   90.00
_cell.angle_gamma   90.00
#
_symmetry.space_group_name_H-M   'P 1'
#
loop_
_entity.id
_entity.type
_entity.pdbx_description
1 polymer ?
#
loop_
_entity_poly.entity_id
_entity_poly.type
_entity_poly.pdbx_seq_one_letter_code
_entity_poly.pdbx_strand_id
1 'polypeptide(L)' 'MNSCPCHKDGCDIGTDHVDKMNPAMAFVPWQKWGELFDMCDAFECGTIFKDLNKPWRGRNEE' A
#
# COMPACT_ATOMS: atom_id res chain seq x y z
N MET A 1 24.07 -9.62 1.95
CA MET A 1 23.94 -8.18 1.66
C MET A 1 22.55 -8.00 1.08
N ASN A 2 21.63 -7.50 1.91
CA ASN A 2 20.20 -7.50 1.61
C ASN A 2 19.88 -6.24 0.80
N SER A 3 19.86 -6.34 -0.53
CA SER A 3 19.38 -5.26 -1.38
C SER A 3 17.84 -5.24 -1.39
N CYS A 4 17.24 -4.06 -1.27
CA CYS A 4 15.80 -3.88 -1.46
C CYS A 4 15.41 -4.32 -2.89
N PRO A 5 14.35 -5.13 -3.07
CA PRO A 5 13.83 -5.50 -4.40
C PRO A 5 13.36 -4.30 -5.24
N CYS A 6 13.27 -3.12 -4.64
CA CYS A 6 12.63 -1.94 -5.20
C CYS A 6 13.55 -1.04 -6.05
N HIS A 7 14.86 -1.32 -6.14
CA HIS A 7 15.91 -0.68 -6.97
C HIS A 7 15.53 0.67 -7.63
N LYS A 8 15.23 1.68 -6.81
CA LYS A 8 15.04 3.06 -7.25
C LYS A 8 16.01 3.95 -6.50
N ASP A 9 16.59 4.90 -7.23
CA ASP A 9 17.42 5.96 -6.64
C ASP A 9 16.59 6.70 -5.58
N GLY A 10 17.08 6.70 -4.33
CA GLY A 10 16.39 7.27 -3.16
C GLY A 10 15.71 6.27 -2.22
N CYS A 11 15.81 4.96 -2.47
CA CYS A 11 15.43 3.97 -1.46
C CYS A 11 16.55 3.74 -0.43
N ASP A 12 16.65 4.65 0.54
CA ASP A 12 17.50 4.49 1.72
C ASP A 12 16.80 3.59 2.76
N ILE A 13 16.47 2.34 2.42
CA ILE A 13 16.35 1.32 3.47
C ILE A 13 17.79 1.04 3.91
N GLY A 14 18.29 1.89 4.81
CA GLY A 14 19.50 1.61 5.56
C GLY A 14 19.36 0.27 6.27
N THR A 15 20.50 -0.34 6.62
CA THR A 15 20.51 -1.60 7.37
C THR A 15 20.08 -1.45 8.84
N ASP A 16 19.64 -0.26 9.23
CA ASP A 16 19.26 0.07 10.60
C ASP A 16 17.91 -0.55 10.98
N HIS A 17 17.75 -0.86 12.26
CA HIS A 17 16.48 -1.34 12.82
C HIS A 17 15.37 -0.31 12.55
N VAL A 18 14.14 -0.76 12.28
CA VAL A 18 13.01 0.12 11.91
C VAL A 18 12.77 1.24 12.92
N ASP A 19 13.02 0.99 14.22
CA ASP A 19 12.90 1.99 15.29
C ASP A 19 13.89 3.16 15.18
N LYS A 20 14.94 3.02 14.36
CA LYS A 20 15.95 4.06 14.09
C LYS A 20 15.72 4.77 12.76
N MET A 21 14.78 4.30 11.94
CA MET A 21 14.43 4.96 10.70
C MET A 21 13.55 6.18 11.01
N ASN A 22 13.73 7.27 10.25
CA ASN A 22 12.81 8.39 10.33
C ASN A 22 11.40 7.91 9.95
N PRO A 23 10.34 8.25 10.72
CA PRO A 23 8.98 7.89 10.36
C PRO A 23 8.65 8.45 8.98
N ALA A 24 8.40 7.57 8.02
CA ALA A 24 7.96 7.96 6.70
C ALA A 24 6.52 8.46 6.79
N MET A 25 6.30 9.71 6.40
CA MET A 25 4.97 10.29 6.26
C MET A 25 4.52 10.09 4.81
N ALA A 26 3.61 9.14 4.58
CA ALA A 26 2.90 9.07 3.31
C ALA A 26 1.73 10.06 3.35
N PHE A 27 1.79 11.11 2.53
CA PHE A 27 0.64 11.98 2.33
C PHE A 27 -0.46 11.18 1.63
N VAL A 28 -1.58 10.99 2.31
CA VAL A 28 -2.79 10.47 1.67
C VAL A 28 -3.43 11.64 0.92
N PRO A 29 -3.46 11.64 -0.43
CA PRO A 29 -4.14 12.69 -1.17
C PRO A 29 -5.61 12.74 -0.76
N TRP A 30 -6.23 13.91 -0.86
CA TRP A 30 -7.65 14.10 -0.58
C TRP A 30 -8.47 13.08 -1.39
N GLN A 31 -8.98 12.06 -0.70
CA GLN A 31 -9.74 11.00 -1.34
C GLN A 31 -11.15 11.50 -1.61
N LYS A 32 -11.58 11.41 -2.87
CA LYS A 32 -12.96 11.68 -3.25
C LYS A 32 -13.83 10.50 -2.82
N TRP A 33 -15.05 10.79 -2.38
CA TRP A 33 -16.06 9.77 -2.15
C TRP A 33 -16.52 9.19 -3.50
N GLY A 34 -16.33 7.88 -3.68
CA GLY A 34 -16.76 7.13 -4.84
C GLY A 34 -17.95 6.23 -4.53
N GLU A 35 -18.12 5.17 -5.32
CA GLU A 35 -19.16 4.17 -5.03
C GLU A 35 -18.80 3.30 -3.82
N LEU A 36 -19.81 3.00 -3.01
CA LEU A 36 -19.70 2.12 -1.87
C LEU A 36 -20.37 0.78 -2.12
N PHE A 37 -19.82 -0.26 -1.50
CA PHE A 37 -20.51 -1.53 -1.29
C PHE A 37 -21.59 -1.41 -0.21
N ASP A 38 -22.53 -2.35 -0.21
CA ASP A 38 -23.33 -2.64 0.98
C ASP A 38 -22.41 -3.16 2.10
N MET A 39 -22.84 -3.04 3.35
CA MET A 39 -22.06 -3.42 4.53
C MET A 39 -21.63 -4.89 4.51
N CYS A 40 -22.51 -5.81 4.09
CA CYS A 40 -22.18 -7.24 4.03
C CYS A 40 -21.08 -7.52 3.01
N ASP A 41 -21.22 -6.96 1.80
CA ASP A 41 -20.25 -7.10 0.72
C ASP A 41 -18.91 -6.44 1.07
N ALA A 42 -18.95 -5.28 1.72
CA ALA A 42 -17.77 -4.57 2.18
C ALA A 42 -16.98 -5.37 3.22
N PHE A 43 -17.68 -6.08 4.11
CA PHE A 43 -17.06 -6.93 5.13
C PHE A 43 -16.32 -8.11 4.49
N GLU A 44 -16.91 -8.74 3.47
CA GLU A 44 -16.27 -9.82 2.72
C GLU A 44 -15.06 -9.32 1.91
N CYS A 45 -15.19 -8.16 1.25
CA CYS A 45 -14.14 -7.58 0.42
C CYS A 45 -13.00 -6.91 1.22
N GLY A 46 -13.22 -6.58 2.50
CA GLY A 46 -12.28 -5.85 3.33
C GLY A 46 -12.16 -4.35 3.03
N THR A 47 -13.10 -3.78 2.24
CA THR A 47 -13.16 -2.35 1.91
C THR A 47 -14.60 -1.93 1.61
N ILE A 48 -15.01 -0.74 2.07
CA ILE A 48 -16.30 -0.14 1.69
C ILE A 48 -16.24 0.52 0.31
N PHE A 49 -15.07 0.94 -0.14
CA PHE A 49 -14.90 1.63 -1.42
C PHE A 49 -14.70 0.62 -2.53
N LYS A 50 -15.60 0.62 -3.51
CA LYS A 50 -15.52 -0.31 -4.66
C LYS A 50 -14.23 -0.13 -5.45
N ASP A 51 -13.76 1.10 -5.57
CA ASP A 51 -12.53 1.42 -6.30
C ASP A 51 -11.28 0.77 -5.72
N LEU A 52 -11.30 0.43 -4.42
CA LEU A 52 -10.18 -0.22 -3.72
C LEU A 52 -10.22 -1.75 -3.80
N ASN A 53 -11.32 -2.36 -4.23
CA ASN A 53 -11.39 -3.79 -4.47
C ASN A 53 -10.69 -4.13 -5.80
N LYS A 54 -9.36 -4.25 -5.74
CA LYS A 54 -8.51 -4.57 -6.90
C LYS A 54 -8.16 -6.05 -6.90
N PRO A 55 -8.08 -6.70 -8.07
CA PRO A 55 -7.62 -8.08 -8.16
C PRO A 55 -6.18 -8.19 -7.64
N TRP A 56 -5.89 -9.29 -6.96
CA TRP A 56 -4.54 -9.61 -6.54
C TRP A 56 -3.67 -9.93 -7.77
N ARG A 57 -2.69 -9.07 -8.06
CA ARG A 57 -1.75 -9.26 -9.18
C ARG A 57 -0.48 -10.02 -8.80
N GLY A 58 -0.28 -10.33 -7.51
CA GLY A 58 0.94 -10.99 -7.05
C GLY A 58 2.22 -10.18 -7.33
N ARG A 59 3.38 -10.84 -7.22
CA ARG A 59 4.71 -10.22 -7.37
C ARG A 59 5.32 -10.38 -8.78
N ASN A 60 4.65 -11.09 -9.69
CA ASN A 60 5.21 -11.53 -10.97
C ASN A 60 4.42 -11.02 -12.19
N GLU A 61 4.06 -9.74 -12.22
CA GLU A 61 3.67 -9.09 -13.47
C GLU A 61 4.86 -8.23 -13.92
N GLU A 62 5.57 -8.70 -14.96
CA GLU A 62 6.53 -7.93 -15.77
C GLU A 62 5.83 -6.90 -16.64
#